data_AF-A0A072NDY1-F1
#
_entry.id   AF-A0A072NDY1-F1
#
_cell.length_a   1.000
_cell.length_b   1.000
_cell.length_c   1.000
_cell.angle_alpha   90.00
_cell.angle_beta   90.00
_cell.angle_gamma   90.00
#
_symmetry.space_group_name_H-M   'P 1'
#
loop_
_entity.id
_entity.type
_entity.pdbx_description
1 polymer ?
#
loop_
_entity_poly.entity_id
_entity_poly.type
_entity_poly.pdbx_seq_one_letter_code
_entity_poly.pdbx_strand_id
1 'polypeptide(L)'
;MKFLIIGVFVIIAGALILRSMKNTDPVQQACAREIGALFRSAKDVKPQAIADVFIKHGIPRSQCPSVGKMVIGQLHKHGLEPDDSRIAMITVREAYSLVPEGK
;
A
#
# COMPACT_ATOMS: atom_id res chain seq x y z
N MET A 1 18.56 33.88 -3.99
CA MET A 1 17.85 33.38 -2.80
C MET A 1 16.63 32.52 -3.13
N LYS A 2 15.68 32.96 -3.96
CA LYS A 2 14.43 32.22 -4.26
C LYS A 2 14.62 30.88 -5.01
N PHE A 3 15.56 30.80 -5.95
CA PHE A 3 15.85 29.56 -6.71
C PHE A 3 16.58 28.48 -5.90
N LEU A 4 17.36 28.87 -4.88
CA LEU A 4 18.05 27.94 -3.98
C LEU A 4 17.06 27.16 -3.10
N ILE A 5 15.98 27.82 -2.65
CA ILE A 5 14.93 27.21 -1.84
C ILE A 5 14.18 26.14 -2.65
N ILE A 6 13.90 26.41 -3.93
CA ILE A 6 13.19 25.48 -4.81
C ILE A 6 14.07 24.26 -5.10
N GLY A 7 15.36 24.46 -5.39
CA GLY A 7 16.31 23.36 -5.62
C GLY A 7 16.46 22.44 -4.40
N VAL A 8 16.56 23.03 -3.20
CA VAL A 8 16.63 22.27 -1.94
C VAL A 8 15.34 21.49 -1.70
N PHE A 9 14.16 22.07 -1.98
CA PHE A 9 12.89 21.39 -1.80
C PHE A 9 12.75 20.15 -2.70
N VAL A 10 13.17 20.25 -3.97
CA VAL A 10 13.13 19.12 -4.91
C VAL A 10 14.13 18.02 -4.51
N ILE A 11 15.33 18.40 -4.03
CA ILE A 11 16.34 17.44 -3.57
C ILE A 11 15.88 16.73 -2.29
N ILE A 12 15.28 17.45 -1.34
CA ILE A 12 14.74 16.86 -0.11
C ILE A 12 13.56 15.94 -0.44
N ALA A 13 12.66 16.35 -1.33
CA ALA A 13 11.55 15.51 -1.79
C ALA A 13 12.07 14.24 -2.48
N GLY A 14 13.05 14.37 -3.38
CA GLY A 14 13.71 13.23 -4.04
C GLY A 14 14.42 12.31 -3.05
N ALA A 15 15.12 12.86 -2.05
CA ALA A 15 15.80 12.10 -1.02
C ALA A 15 14.83 11.41 -0.04
N LEU A 16 13.66 12.00 0.23
CA LEU A 16 12.59 11.36 0.99
C LEU A 16 12.00 10.17 0.23
N ILE A 17 11.76 10.33 -1.07
CA ILE A 17 11.29 9.23 -1.95
C ILE A 17 12.35 8.10 -2.00
N LEU A 18 13.63 8.45 -2.12
CA LEU A 18 14.73 7.47 -2.14
C LEU A 18 14.97 6.79 -0.78
N ARG A 19 14.74 7.49 0.34
CA ARG A 19 14.82 6.91 1.70
C ARG A 19 13.62 6.02 2.02
N SER A 20 12.42 6.40 1.57
CA SER A 20 11.17 5.62 1.71
C SER A 20 11.28 4.22 1.09
N MET A 21 12.09 4.05 0.03
CA MET A 21 12.33 2.73 -0.57
C MET A 21 13.22 1.77 0.25
N LYS A 22 14.01 2.25 1.23
CA LYS A 22 15.01 1.42 1.94
C LYS A 22 14.61 1.01 3.35
N ASN A 23 13.66 1.68 3.98
CA ASN A 23 13.16 1.35 5.30
C ASN A 23 11.70 0.95 5.13
N THR A 24 11.31 -0.26 5.52
CA THR A 24 9.90 -0.70 5.51
C THR A 24 9.02 0.41 6.08
N ASP A 25 8.29 1.08 5.17
CA ASP A 25 7.70 2.38 5.45
C ASP A 25 6.55 2.21 6.46
N PRO A 26 6.50 2.96 7.58
CA PRO A 26 5.34 2.94 8.47
C PRO A 26 4.03 3.19 7.71
N VAL A 27 4.08 3.89 6.57
CA VAL A 27 2.96 4.10 5.65
C VAL A 27 2.52 2.79 4.96
N GLN A 28 3.45 1.96 4.50
CA GLN A 28 3.13 0.63 3.94
C GLN A 28 2.48 -0.27 5.00
N GLN A 29 2.97 -0.22 6.23
CA GLN A 29 2.41 -1.00 7.33
C GLN A 29 1.02 -0.51 7.74
N ALA A 30 0.79 0.80 7.76
CA ALA A 30 -0.52 1.40 8.00
C ALA A 30 -1.52 1.06 6.89
N CYS A 31 -1.09 1.13 5.63
CA CYS A 31 -1.88 0.71 4.47
C CYS A 31 -2.27 -0.77 4.59
N ALA A 32 -1.30 -1.65 4.89
CA ALA A 32 -1.58 -3.07 5.10
C ALA A 32 -2.60 -3.32 6.22
N ARG A 33 -2.50 -2.55 7.32
CA ARG A 33 -3.41 -2.65 8.47
C ARG A 33 -4.82 -2.20 8.14
N GLU A 34 -4.98 -1.13 7.35
CA GLU A 34 -6.30 -0.65 6.93
C GLU A 34 -6.95 -1.63 5.95
N ILE A 35 -6.19 -2.20 5.00
CA ILE A 35 -6.69 -3.26 4.11
C ILE A 35 -7.07 -4.51 4.92
N GLY A 36 -6.23 -4.94 5.86
CA GLY A 36 -6.54 -6.06 6.74
C GLY A 36 -7.81 -5.82 7.58
N ALA A 37 -8.03 -4.59 8.04
CA ALA A 37 -9.25 -4.20 8.75
C ALA A 37 -10.50 -4.18 7.84
N LEU A 38 -10.35 -3.84 6.55
CA LEU A 38 -11.42 -3.96 5.55
C LEU A 38 -11.88 -5.41 5.38
N PHE A 39 -10.93 -6.35 5.23
CA PHE A 39 -11.24 -7.78 5.15
C PHE A 39 -11.86 -8.34 6.43
N ARG A 40 -11.55 -7.74 7.58
CA ARG A 40 -12.19 -8.11 8.84
C ARG A 40 -13.64 -7.60 8.94
N SER A 41 -13.90 -6.42 8.40
CA SER A 41 -15.20 -5.74 8.56
C SER A 41 -16.20 -6.14 7.48
N ALA A 42 -15.72 -6.54 6.29
CA ALA A 42 -16.54 -6.96 5.17
C ALA A 42 -16.03 -8.28 4.59
N LYS A 43 -16.95 -9.24 4.42
CA LYS A 43 -16.65 -10.54 3.80
C LYS A 43 -16.43 -10.43 2.28
N ASP A 44 -16.97 -9.37 1.66
CA ASP A 44 -16.85 -9.08 0.22
C ASP A 44 -16.15 -7.72 0.06
N VAL A 45 -14.82 -7.73 0.13
CA VAL A 45 -14.03 -6.52 -0.12
C VAL A 45 -13.85 -6.37 -1.62
N LYS A 46 -14.25 -5.23 -2.17
CA LYS A 46 -14.06 -4.95 -3.60
C LYS A 46 -12.61 -4.53 -3.89
N PRO A 47 -12.02 -4.95 -5.03
CA PRO A 47 -10.70 -4.50 -5.46
C PRO A 47 -10.57 -2.97 -5.51
N GLN A 48 -11.65 -2.27 -5.88
CA GLN A 48 -11.70 -0.81 -5.92
C GLN A 48 -11.43 -0.18 -4.54
N ALA A 49 -12.05 -0.69 -3.47
CA ALA A 49 -11.87 -0.15 -2.13
C ALA A 49 -10.43 -0.32 -1.63
N ILE A 50 -9.77 -1.42 -2.03
CA ILE A 50 -8.36 -1.66 -1.72
C ILE A 50 -7.47 -0.69 -2.51
N ALA A 51 -7.80 -0.44 -3.77
CA ALA A 51 -7.09 0.54 -4.60
C ALA A 51 -7.23 1.96 -4.04
N ASP A 52 -8.42 2.34 -3.55
CA ASP A 52 -8.64 3.62 -2.86
C ASP A 52 -7.76 3.74 -1.61
N VAL A 53 -7.59 2.65 -0.84
CA VAL A 53 -6.66 2.65 0.31
C VAL A 53 -5.21 2.79 -0.14
N PHE A 54 -4.79 2.12 -1.22
CA PHE A 54 -3.44 2.31 -1.77
C PHE A 54 -3.21 3.76 -2.20
N ILE A 55 -4.18 4.38 -2.88
CA ILE A 55 -4.11 5.77 -3.33
C ILE A 55 -4.10 6.73 -2.13
N LYS A 56 -4.95 6.49 -1.13
CA LYS A 56 -5.05 7.29 0.11
C LYS A 56 -3.71 7.33 0.87
N HIS A 57 -2.98 6.21 0.89
CA HIS A 57 -1.65 6.11 1.51
C HIS A 57 -0.50 6.49 0.57
N GLY A 58 -0.80 6.91 -0.67
CA GLY A 58 0.22 7.29 -1.65
C GLY A 58 1.13 6.12 -2.06
N ILE A 59 0.64 4.89 -1.98
CA ILE A 59 1.41 3.69 -2.33
C ILE A 59 1.46 3.59 -3.87
N PRO A 60 2.64 3.70 -4.49
CA PRO A 60 2.76 3.51 -5.92
C PRO A 60 2.58 2.04 -6.28
N ARG A 61 2.12 1.77 -7.51
CA ARG A 61 1.88 0.41 -8.03
C ARG A 61 3.09 -0.52 -7.86
N SER A 62 4.31 0.00 -7.96
CA SER A 62 5.55 -0.75 -7.74
C SER A 62 5.70 -1.29 -6.31
N GLN A 63 5.10 -0.63 -5.32
CA GLN A 63 5.12 -1.01 -3.91
C GLN A 63 3.89 -1.80 -3.46
N CYS A 64 2.80 -1.81 -4.24
CA CYS A 64 1.59 -2.58 -3.93
C CYS A 64 1.87 -4.08 -3.66
N PRO A 65 2.75 -4.79 -4.40
CA PRO A 65 3.10 -6.18 -4.09
C PRO A 65 3.77 -6.36 -2.71
N SER A 66 4.55 -5.38 -2.26
CA SER A 66 5.18 -5.39 -0.93
C SER A 66 4.11 -5.30 0.15
N VAL A 67 3.21 -4.31 0.02
CA VAL A 67 2.11 -4.09 0.97
C VAL A 67 1.14 -5.28 0.98
N GLY A 68 0.79 -5.84 -0.18
CA GLY A 68 -0.08 -7.02 -0.25
C GLY A 68 0.46 -8.24 0.49
N LYS A 69 1.78 -8.47 0.46
CA LYS A 69 2.41 -9.52 1.29
C LYS A 69 2.27 -9.23 2.79
N MET A 70 2.35 -7.97 3.20
CA MET A 70 2.14 -7.56 4.59
C MET A 70 0.68 -7.76 5.01
N VAL A 71 -0.29 -7.46 4.14
CA VAL A 71 -1.72 -7.72 4.38
C VAL A 71 -1.94 -9.20 4.64
N ILE A 72 -1.44 -10.09 3.79
CA ILE A 72 -1.57 -11.55 3.97
C ILE A 72 -0.95 -11.99 5.29
N GLY A 73 0.26 -11.50 5.61
CA GLY A 73 0.90 -11.79 6.88
C GLY A 73 0.09 -11.34 8.10
N GLN A 74 -0.64 -10.22 7.99
CA GLN A 74 -1.56 -9.76 9.02
C GLN A 74 -2.84 -10.59 9.08
N LEU A 75 -3.43 -10.96 7.95
CA LEU A 75 -4.63 -11.82 7.88
C LEU A 75 -4.35 -13.20 8.52
N HIS A 76 -3.21 -13.81 8.20
CA HIS A 76 -2.77 -15.05 8.84
C HIS A 76 -2.58 -14.91 10.36
N LYS A 77 -1.99 -13.80 10.83
CA LYS A 77 -1.84 -13.53 12.27
C LYS A 77 -3.18 -13.38 13.00
N HIS A 78 -4.23 -13.00 12.28
CA HIS A 78 -5.55 -12.76 12.85
C HIS A 78 -6.52 -13.93 12.66
N GLY A 79 -6.04 -15.09 12.19
CA GLY A 79 -6.81 -16.32 12.14
C GLY A 79 -7.76 -16.44 10.96
N LEU A 80 -7.52 -15.70 9.87
CA LEU A 80 -8.24 -15.95 8.61
C LEU A 80 -7.87 -17.33 8.08
N GLU A 81 -8.86 -18.08 7.59
CA GLU A 81 -8.61 -19.35 6.93
C GLU A 81 -7.70 -19.17 5.70
N PRO A 82 -6.89 -20.19 5.37
CA PRO A 82 -5.99 -20.13 4.22
C PRO A 82 -6.73 -19.91 2.88
N ASP A 83 -7.98 -20.39 2.76
CA ASP A 83 -8.83 -20.15 1.59
C ASP A 83 -9.28 -18.68 1.48
N ASP A 84 -9.74 -18.09 2.58
CA ASP A 84 -10.10 -16.66 2.62
C ASP A 84 -8.88 -15.77 2.37
N SER A 85 -7.71 -16.19 2.85
CA SER A 85 -6.44 -15.49 2.61
C SER A 85 -6.05 -15.53 1.12
N ARG A 86 -6.38 -16.61 0.42
CA ARG A 86 -6.17 -16.74 -1.03
C ARG A 86 -7.12 -15.85 -1.81
N ILE A 87 -8.40 -15.79 -1.41
CA ILE A 87 -9.40 -14.89 -2.01
C ILE A 87 -8.98 -13.43 -1.80
N ALA A 88 -8.55 -13.08 -0.59
CA ALA A 88 -8.03 -11.76 -0.27
C ALA A 88 -6.81 -11.43 -1.14
N MET A 89 -5.89 -12.37 -1.35
CA MET A 89 -4.72 -12.17 -2.22
C MET A 89 -5.11 -11.88 -3.67
N ILE A 90 -6.09 -12.62 -4.23
CA ILE A 90 -6.58 -12.40 -5.58
C ILE A 90 -7.17 -10.99 -5.69
N THR A 91 -8.03 -10.63 -4.74
CA THR A 91 -8.71 -9.32 -4.68
C THR A 91 -7.70 -8.17 -4.56
N VAL A 92 -6.71 -8.31 -3.68
CA VAL A 92 -5.63 -7.32 -3.50
C VAL A 92 -4.81 -7.19 -4.78
N ARG A 93 -4.55 -8.31 -5.48
CA ARG A 93 -3.81 -8.30 -6.75
C ARG A 93 -4.60 -7.65 -7.89
N GLU A 94 -5.91 -7.84 -7.93
CA GLU A 94 -6.81 -7.12 -8.84
C GLU A 94 -6.78 -5.62 -8.55
N ALA A 95 -6.70 -5.22 -7.29
CA ALA A 95 -6.59 -3.81 -6.91
C ALA A 95 -5.31 -3.15 -7.47
N TYR A 96 -4.22 -3.90 -7.68
CA TYR A 96 -2.98 -3.35 -8.24
C TYR A 96 -3.17 -2.78 -9.64
N SER A 97 -4.09 -3.34 -10.44
CA SER A 97 -4.34 -2.84 -11.79
C SER A 97 -5.08 -1.50 -11.79
N LEU A 98 -5.81 -1.22 -10.71
CA LEU A 98 -6.62 -0.02 -10.49
C LEU A 98 -5.82 1.14 -9.86
N VAL A 99 -4.67 0.84 -9.24
CA VAL A 99 -3.76 1.88 -8.76
C VAL A 99 -3.08 2.53 -9.98
N PRO A 100 -3.18 3.86 -10.14
CA PRO A 100 -2.52 4.55 -11.24
C PRO A 100 -1.01 4.31 -11.14
N GLU A 101 -0.36 4.09 -12.28
CA GLU A 101 1.11 4.05 -12.36
C GLU A 101 1.62 5.44 -11.98
N GLY A 102 1.92 5.62 -10.69
CA GLY A 102 2.56 6.83 -10.19
C GLY A 102 3.84 7.07 -10.99
N LYS A 103 3.87 8.18 -11.72
CA LYS A 103 5.04 8.71 -12.41
C LYS A 103 6.13 9.09 -11.43
#